data_AF-A0A4Y9ZW02-F1
#
_entry.id   AF-A0A4Y9ZW02-F1
#
_cell.length_a   1.000
_cell.length_b   1.000
_cell.length_c   1.000
_cell.angle_alpha   90.00
_cell.angle_beta   90.00
_cell.angle_gamma   90.00
#
_symmetry.space_group_name_H-M   'P 1'
#
loop_
_entity.id
_entity.type
_entity.pdbx_description
1 polymer ?
#
loop_
_entity_poly.entity_id
_entity_poly.type
_entity_poly.pdbx_seq_one_letter_code
_entity_poly.pdbx_strand_id
1 'polypeptide(L)'
;MGDIPPPQTSSPTLPSAPSEMEAERYYHGLPSAPRLVARSSTTPWKKPRGLEAYLQVRELRPVGNHAIEEVWEDKLAFELHALLESMKVKWTSTDVVRMGIAKESSAPVILWVGVKPASLSGDRGVNVAFSCRHLLERYNVVDVDVEIRESVVTRSAGPQLLAPSQWYDPDVDAREPLTPTLPLPICAKSTPWVEGAGGIFIGEGSNKERLLLLTPRHVVLPDMDNNQHFEHRDPSQPRHEVTLFGQAAFKKYLESIEEEIEAKAISCQYLDSRNRLFEGKDDVAANKECNQDQYKMQNLEEAMEELSKLQKDVLTRWITPESRLLGHVILSPPVNFGFGSEGYIHDWALVEIDASKVNASNFDSNAIDLGTRISMIDFVRMVNPRLMRTHFFTYPADRLLRINSTISDEELRSLHALDQNCDSSLMIKRGNATGLTVGRANNICSYVRNYFDDDNDDIAKTSKAWAILSRNSKSGTFSEKGDSGSIIVDGRGRAGGLLIGGTGTTRSTDITYATPIDVILKHVQELGVHSPHVDLSRTA
;
A
#
# COMPACT_ATOMS: atom_id res chain seq x y z
N MET A 1 46.65 -3.61 -71.94
CA MET A 1 45.40 -3.39 -71.17
C MET A 1 45.13 -4.65 -70.40
N GLY A 2 45.16 -4.55 -69.07
CA GLY A 2 44.75 -5.61 -68.15
C GLY A 2 44.15 -4.91 -66.95
N ASP A 3 42.83 -5.01 -66.82
CA ASP A 3 42.01 -4.28 -65.87
C ASP A 3 42.28 -4.70 -64.42
N ILE A 4 42.44 -3.69 -63.55
CA ILE A 4 42.53 -3.84 -62.10
C ILE A 4 41.08 -3.81 -61.56
N PRO A 5 40.63 -4.81 -60.77
CA PRO A 5 39.29 -4.81 -60.22
C PRO A 5 39.15 -3.76 -59.10
N PRO A 6 37.96 -3.14 -58.95
CA PRO A 6 37.74 -2.11 -57.95
C PRO A 6 37.64 -2.72 -56.53
N PRO A 7 37.98 -1.94 -55.48
CA PRO A 7 37.90 -2.41 -54.09
C PRO A 7 36.44 -2.55 -53.65
N GLN A 8 36.10 -3.72 -53.10
CA GLN A 8 34.80 -3.99 -52.50
C GLN A 8 34.68 -3.26 -51.15
N THR A 9 33.88 -2.19 -51.12
CA THR A 9 33.40 -1.58 -49.88
C THR A 9 32.23 -2.40 -49.34
N SER A 10 32.44 -3.20 -48.29
CA SER A 10 31.38 -3.91 -47.57
C SER A 10 30.68 -2.97 -46.58
N SER A 11 29.41 -2.65 -46.82
CA SER A 11 28.55 -1.96 -45.84
C SER A 11 28.30 -2.88 -44.63
N PRO A 12 28.29 -2.36 -43.39
CA PRO A 12 28.02 -3.19 -42.21
C PRO A 12 26.57 -3.69 -42.23
N THR A 13 26.38 -5.01 -42.15
CA THR A 13 25.08 -5.66 -42.11
C THR A 13 24.40 -5.42 -40.75
N LEU A 14 23.19 -4.86 -40.74
CA LEU A 14 22.38 -4.71 -39.53
C LEU A 14 21.97 -6.10 -38.98
N PRO A 15 21.98 -6.32 -37.65
CA PRO A 15 21.46 -7.53 -37.04
C PRO A 15 19.94 -7.57 -37.19
N SER A 16 19.38 -8.78 -37.23
CA SER A 16 17.93 -8.97 -37.16
C SER A 16 17.39 -8.52 -35.80
N ALA A 17 16.13 -8.09 -35.76
CA ALA A 17 15.43 -7.88 -34.49
C ALA A 17 15.49 -9.15 -33.62
N PRO A 18 15.59 -9.01 -32.27
CA PRO A 18 15.60 -10.15 -31.37
C PRO A 18 14.36 -11.03 -31.55
N SER A 19 14.54 -12.35 -31.47
CA SER A 19 13.39 -13.27 -31.39
C SER A 19 12.64 -13.08 -30.07
N GLU A 20 11.36 -13.47 -30.01
CA GLU A 20 10.54 -13.34 -28.78
C GLU A 20 11.24 -13.95 -27.54
N MET A 21 11.80 -15.15 -27.73
CA MET A 21 12.51 -15.87 -26.67
C MET A 21 13.84 -15.20 -26.29
N GLU A 22 14.53 -14.57 -27.23
CA GLU A 22 15.71 -13.75 -26.91
C GLU A 22 15.28 -12.51 -26.13
N ALA A 23 14.24 -11.80 -26.58
CA ALA A 23 13.72 -10.60 -25.94
C ALA A 23 13.40 -10.83 -24.46
N GLU A 24 12.79 -11.96 -24.12
CA GLU A 24 12.43 -12.32 -22.75
C GLU A 24 13.59 -12.84 -21.90
N ARG A 25 14.60 -13.48 -22.51
CA ARG A 25 15.63 -14.26 -21.77
C ARG A 25 17.02 -13.66 -21.84
N TYR A 26 17.24 -12.62 -22.63
CA TYR A 26 18.57 -12.03 -22.83
C TYR A 26 19.20 -11.53 -21.53
N TYR A 27 18.41 -10.86 -20.68
CA TYR A 27 18.84 -10.28 -19.40
C TYR A 27 18.63 -11.20 -18.19
N HIS A 28 18.54 -12.52 -18.41
CA HIS A 28 18.40 -13.47 -17.32
C HIS A 28 19.51 -13.27 -16.27
N GLY A 29 19.15 -13.19 -14.99
CA GLY A 29 20.07 -12.90 -13.89
C GLY A 29 19.95 -11.49 -13.31
N LEU A 30 19.45 -10.52 -14.08
CA LEU A 30 19.18 -9.18 -13.57
C LEU A 30 17.89 -9.15 -12.73
N PRO A 31 17.83 -8.39 -11.62
CA PRO A 31 16.68 -8.39 -10.71
C PRO A 31 15.34 -8.08 -11.38
N SER A 32 15.31 -7.12 -12.30
CA SER A 32 14.08 -6.71 -12.99
C SER A 32 13.77 -7.53 -14.25
N ALA A 33 14.67 -8.45 -14.65
CA ALA A 33 14.60 -9.24 -15.88
C ALA A 33 14.00 -8.47 -17.09
N PRO A 34 14.60 -7.33 -17.48
CA PRO A 34 13.97 -6.45 -18.47
C PRO A 34 13.88 -7.14 -19.83
N ARG A 35 12.96 -6.68 -20.68
CA ARG A 35 12.83 -7.17 -22.05
C ARG A 35 13.84 -6.47 -22.97
N LEU A 36 14.60 -7.25 -23.75
CA LEU A 36 15.46 -6.71 -24.80
C LEU A 36 14.61 -6.28 -26.01
N VAL A 37 14.78 -5.04 -26.45
CA VAL A 37 14.13 -4.48 -27.65
C VAL A 37 15.06 -4.60 -28.85
N ALA A 38 16.32 -4.21 -28.70
CA ALA A 38 17.31 -4.26 -29.78
C ALA A 38 18.74 -4.18 -29.24
N ARG A 39 19.73 -4.56 -30.06
CA ARG A 39 21.15 -4.47 -29.74
C ARG A 39 21.99 -4.23 -30.99
N SER A 40 23.13 -3.55 -30.83
CA SER A 40 24.08 -3.30 -31.92
C SER A 40 25.05 -4.44 -32.17
N SER A 41 25.25 -5.32 -31.17
CA SER A 41 26.16 -6.46 -31.29
C SER A 41 25.64 -7.45 -32.33
N THR A 42 26.50 -7.99 -33.19
CA THR A 42 26.15 -9.02 -34.19
C THR A 42 26.32 -10.44 -33.67
N THR A 43 26.81 -10.60 -32.43
CA THR A 43 26.98 -11.91 -31.79
C THR A 43 25.64 -12.63 -31.65
N PRO A 44 25.43 -13.82 -32.23
CA PRO A 44 24.15 -14.51 -32.13
C PRO A 44 23.84 -14.93 -30.69
N TRP A 45 22.61 -14.66 -30.23
CA TRP A 45 22.13 -15.24 -28.98
C TRP A 45 21.85 -16.73 -29.22
N LYS A 46 22.43 -17.59 -28.37
CA LYS A 46 22.29 -19.04 -28.50
C LYS A 46 21.32 -19.55 -27.45
N LYS A 47 20.19 -20.08 -27.92
CA LYS A 47 19.27 -20.84 -27.08
C LYS A 47 20.02 -22.03 -26.45
N PRO A 48 20.04 -22.19 -25.12
CA PRO A 48 20.60 -23.38 -24.48
C PRO A 48 19.90 -24.64 -25.00
N ARG A 49 20.67 -25.69 -25.33
CA ARG A 49 20.16 -26.99 -25.82
C ARG A 49 20.85 -28.13 -25.06
N GLY A 50 20.08 -29.14 -24.64
CA GLY A 50 20.58 -30.34 -23.96
C GLY A 50 20.11 -30.48 -22.50
N LEU A 51 20.61 -31.52 -21.81
CA LEU A 51 20.29 -31.84 -20.42
C LEU A 51 20.89 -30.83 -19.40
N GLU A 52 21.85 -30.00 -19.83
CA GLU A 52 22.52 -28.95 -19.03
C GLU A 52 22.27 -27.54 -19.60
N ALA A 53 21.06 -27.31 -20.13
CA ALA A 53 20.68 -26.09 -20.85
C ALA A 53 20.33 -24.90 -19.93
N TYR A 54 21.23 -24.52 -19.03
CA TYR A 54 21.04 -23.34 -18.16
C TYR A 54 21.17 -22.04 -18.94
N LEU A 55 20.33 -21.05 -18.64
CA LEU A 55 20.49 -19.68 -19.15
C LEU A 55 21.73 -19.05 -18.50
N GLN A 56 22.46 -18.26 -19.28
CA GLN A 56 23.60 -17.51 -18.77
C GLN A 56 23.09 -16.40 -17.85
N VAL A 57 23.54 -16.40 -16.59
CA VAL A 57 23.22 -15.38 -15.59
C VAL A 57 24.06 -14.14 -15.90
N ARG A 58 23.42 -13.03 -16.24
CA ARG A 58 24.06 -11.73 -16.44
C ARG A 58 24.14 -10.94 -15.14
N GLU A 59 25.18 -10.13 -15.03
CA GLU A 59 25.38 -9.20 -13.94
C GLU A 59 25.87 -7.83 -14.45
N LEU A 60 25.47 -6.78 -13.74
CA LEU A 60 25.93 -5.42 -13.97
C LEU A 60 27.18 -5.16 -13.12
N ARG A 61 28.17 -4.49 -13.70
CA ARG A 61 29.42 -4.09 -13.05
C ARG A 61 29.72 -2.61 -13.32
N PRO A 62 30.47 -1.93 -12.44
CA PRO A 62 30.98 -0.60 -12.73
C PRO A 62 31.83 -0.57 -14.01
N VAL A 63 31.80 0.55 -14.74
CA VAL A 63 32.59 0.74 -15.96
C VAL A 63 34.09 0.75 -15.65
N GLY A 64 34.49 1.40 -14.56
CA GLY A 64 35.91 1.63 -14.24
C GLY A 64 36.58 2.53 -15.28
N ASN A 65 37.91 2.46 -15.37
CA ASN A 65 38.68 3.25 -16.34
C ASN A 65 38.28 2.91 -17.79
N HIS A 66 37.74 3.88 -18.51
CA HIS A 66 37.30 3.74 -19.91
C HIS A 66 37.25 5.10 -20.62
N ALA A 67 37.63 5.15 -21.90
CA ALA A 67 37.69 6.41 -22.68
C ALA A 67 36.35 7.16 -22.80
N ILE A 68 35.22 6.46 -22.61
CA ILE A 68 33.88 7.07 -22.62
C ILE A 68 33.67 8.05 -21.46
N GLU A 69 34.36 7.86 -20.33
CA GLU A 69 34.25 8.72 -19.14
C GLU A 69 34.62 10.17 -19.46
N GLU A 70 35.65 10.39 -20.28
CA GLU A 70 36.16 11.72 -20.64
C GLU A 70 35.19 12.54 -21.52
N VAL A 71 34.27 11.86 -22.21
CA VAL A 71 33.39 12.50 -23.22
C VAL A 71 31.90 12.43 -22.86
N TRP A 72 31.52 11.55 -21.92
CA TRP A 72 30.12 11.23 -21.64
C TRP A 72 29.32 12.45 -21.15
N GLU A 73 29.68 13.01 -19.99
CA GLU A 73 28.86 14.02 -19.32
C GLU A 73 28.86 15.38 -20.05
N ASP A 74 29.99 15.78 -20.64
CA ASP A 74 30.13 17.11 -21.22
C ASP A 74 29.58 17.24 -22.64
N LYS A 75 29.51 16.15 -23.41
CA LYS A 75 29.22 16.21 -24.86
C LYS A 75 28.35 15.06 -25.35
N LEU A 76 28.85 13.84 -25.19
CA LEU A 76 28.29 12.66 -25.86
C LEU A 76 26.87 12.35 -25.38
N ALA A 77 26.58 12.50 -24.08
CA ALA A 77 25.24 12.28 -23.54
C ALA A 77 24.20 13.23 -24.17
N PHE A 78 24.52 14.53 -24.30
CA PHE A 78 23.60 15.50 -24.90
C PHE A 78 23.33 15.23 -26.39
N GLU A 79 24.37 14.90 -27.15
CA GLU A 79 24.19 14.51 -28.56
C GLU A 79 23.40 13.20 -28.71
N LEU A 80 23.58 12.26 -27.79
CA LEU A 80 22.80 11.03 -27.75
C LEU A 80 21.33 11.32 -27.47
N HIS A 81 21.03 12.19 -26.51
CA HIS A 81 19.65 12.56 -26.19
C HIS A 81 18.99 13.27 -27.37
N ALA A 82 19.68 14.23 -28.01
CA ALA A 82 19.19 14.91 -29.20
C ALA A 82 18.95 13.93 -30.37
N LEU A 83 19.82 12.94 -30.55
CA LEU A 83 19.64 11.88 -31.54
C LEU A 83 18.38 11.06 -31.24
N LEU A 84 18.21 10.58 -30.00
CA LEU A 84 17.03 9.81 -29.58
C LEU A 84 15.73 10.60 -29.77
N GLU A 85 15.74 11.90 -29.45
CA GLU A 85 14.61 12.81 -29.68
C GLU A 85 14.30 12.99 -31.16
N SER A 86 15.32 13.22 -32.01
CA SER A 86 15.14 13.36 -33.46
C SER A 86 14.54 12.10 -34.09
N MET A 87 14.88 10.92 -33.55
CA MET A 87 14.35 9.62 -33.96
C MET A 87 12.97 9.31 -33.34
N LYS A 88 12.41 10.24 -32.54
CA LYS A 88 11.13 10.13 -31.85
C LYS A 88 11.05 8.92 -30.91
N VAL A 89 12.14 8.62 -30.21
CA VAL A 89 12.21 7.54 -29.23
C VAL A 89 11.72 8.05 -27.88
N LYS A 90 10.78 7.32 -27.26
CA LYS A 90 10.30 7.60 -25.90
C LYS A 90 11.25 6.98 -24.86
N TRP A 91 12.48 7.48 -24.83
CA TRP A 91 13.53 7.01 -23.92
C TRP A 91 13.24 7.43 -22.47
N THR A 92 13.69 6.63 -21.52
CA THR A 92 13.45 6.81 -20.07
C THR A 92 14.74 6.90 -19.27
N SER A 93 15.83 6.28 -19.75
CA SER A 93 17.15 6.28 -19.13
C SER A 93 18.24 6.03 -20.18
N THR A 94 19.45 6.53 -19.93
CA THR A 94 20.66 6.20 -20.70
C THR A 94 21.77 5.89 -19.71
N ASP A 95 22.14 4.62 -19.58
CA ASP A 95 23.14 4.15 -18.62
C ASP A 95 24.39 3.66 -19.35
N VAL A 96 25.58 3.88 -18.78
CA VAL A 96 26.82 3.26 -19.26
C VAL A 96 27.28 2.28 -18.20
N VAL A 97 27.29 0.98 -18.53
CA VAL A 97 27.56 -0.09 -17.57
C VAL A 97 28.45 -1.16 -18.17
N ARG A 98 29.15 -1.94 -17.35
CA ARG A 98 29.68 -3.23 -17.81
C ARG A 98 28.64 -4.30 -17.61
N MET A 99 28.41 -5.14 -18.61
CA MET A 99 27.47 -6.25 -18.51
C MET A 99 28.13 -7.55 -18.94
N GLY A 100 28.39 -8.42 -17.99
CA GLY A 100 29.07 -9.70 -18.19
C GLY A 100 28.21 -10.88 -17.79
N ILE A 101 28.70 -12.08 -18.09
CA ILE A 101 28.14 -13.32 -17.54
C ILE A 101 28.79 -13.55 -16.17
N ALA A 102 27.98 -13.98 -15.20
CA ALA A 102 28.42 -14.28 -13.85
C ALA A 102 29.61 -15.27 -13.88
N LYS A 103 30.63 -15.00 -13.07
CA LYS A 103 31.91 -15.73 -12.99
C LYS A 103 32.91 -15.50 -14.14
N GLU A 104 32.56 -14.75 -15.19
CA GLU A 104 33.54 -14.35 -16.20
C GLU A 104 34.38 -13.15 -15.73
N SER A 105 35.69 -13.16 -16.00
CA SER A 105 36.61 -12.11 -15.55
C SER A 105 36.46 -10.79 -16.33
N SER A 106 35.99 -10.85 -17.57
CA SER A 106 35.80 -9.68 -18.44
C SER A 106 34.33 -9.43 -18.75
N ALA A 107 33.94 -8.15 -18.83
CA ALA A 107 32.60 -7.73 -19.23
C ALA A 107 32.68 -6.55 -20.21
N PRO A 108 31.99 -6.61 -21.38
CA PRO A 108 31.93 -5.48 -22.31
C PRO A 108 31.25 -4.27 -21.69
N VAL A 109 31.63 -3.07 -22.15
CA VAL A 109 30.92 -1.84 -21.81
C VAL A 109 29.72 -1.69 -22.74
N ILE A 110 28.57 -1.41 -22.15
CA ILE A 110 27.28 -1.30 -22.83
C ILE A 110 26.70 0.10 -22.56
N LEU A 111 26.35 0.81 -23.63
CA LEU A 111 25.39 1.90 -23.57
C LEU A 111 23.99 1.30 -23.54
N TRP A 112 23.35 1.37 -22.38
CA TRP A 112 22.11 0.69 -22.08
C TRP A 112 20.96 1.70 -22.03
N VAL A 113 20.14 1.72 -23.08
CA VAL A 113 19.06 2.69 -23.26
C VAL A 113 17.73 2.08 -22.79
N GLY A 114 17.10 2.71 -21.80
CA GLY A 114 15.74 2.39 -21.39
C GLY A 114 14.71 3.09 -22.27
N VAL A 115 13.67 2.38 -22.69
CA VAL A 115 12.51 2.94 -23.40
C VAL A 115 11.21 2.55 -22.71
N LYS A 116 10.17 3.39 -22.84
CA LYS A 116 8.84 3.05 -22.32
C LYS A 116 8.37 1.70 -22.91
N PRO A 117 7.84 0.76 -22.10
CA PRO A 117 7.35 -0.51 -22.59
C PRO A 117 6.37 -0.37 -23.76
N ALA A 118 6.47 -1.26 -24.75
CA ALA A 118 5.69 -1.28 -25.99
C ALA A 118 5.77 0.00 -26.86
N SER A 119 6.71 0.92 -26.58
CA SER A 119 6.82 2.18 -27.34
C SER A 119 7.73 2.11 -28.56
N LEU A 120 8.56 1.06 -28.68
CA LEU A 120 9.54 0.89 -29.75
C LEU A 120 9.55 -0.57 -30.21
N SER A 121 9.37 -0.81 -31.50
CA SER A 121 9.46 -2.15 -32.10
C SER A 121 10.92 -2.59 -32.28
N GLY A 122 11.18 -3.90 -32.32
CA GLY A 122 12.53 -4.44 -32.51
C GLY A 122 13.22 -3.92 -33.77
N ASP A 123 12.52 -3.89 -34.92
CA ASP A 123 13.08 -3.41 -36.19
C ASP A 123 13.48 -1.92 -36.14
N ARG A 124 12.64 -1.09 -35.53
CA ARG A 124 12.99 0.33 -35.32
C ARG A 124 14.10 0.46 -34.28
N GLY A 125 14.09 -0.38 -33.25
CA GLY A 125 15.10 -0.44 -32.20
C GLY A 125 16.50 -0.75 -32.74
N VAL A 126 16.63 -1.66 -33.70
CA VAL A 126 17.93 -1.97 -34.34
C VAL A 126 18.52 -0.73 -35.00
N ASN A 127 17.70 0.02 -35.75
CA ASN A 127 18.14 1.27 -36.39
C ASN A 127 18.58 2.33 -35.36
N VAL A 128 17.85 2.45 -34.24
CA VAL A 128 18.21 3.34 -33.13
C VAL A 128 19.53 2.92 -32.49
N ALA A 129 19.69 1.63 -32.16
CA ALA A 129 20.91 1.11 -31.54
C ALA A 129 22.15 1.36 -32.42
N PHE A 130 22.03 1.17 -33.74
CA PHE A 130 23.10 1.46 -34.69
C PHE A 130 23.40 2.95 -34.83
N SER A 131 22.38 3.80 -34.84
CA SER A 131 22.60 5.25 -34.90
C SER A 131 23.33 5.75 -33.65
N CYS A 132 22.99 5.20 -32.48
CA CYS A 132 23.70 5.48 -31.23
C CYS A 132 25.14 4.96 -31.27
N ARG A 133 25.37 3.75 -31.82
CA ARG A 133 26.72 3.21 -32.01
C ARG A 133 27.57 4.09 -32.92
N HIS A 134 27.01 4.56 -34.02
CA HIS A 134 27.72 5.43 -34.94
C HIS A 134 28.05 6.79 -34.30
N LEU A 135 27.18 7.31 -33.44
CA LEU A 135 27.48 8.46 -32.60
C LEU A 135 28.69 8.21 -31.69
N LEU A 136 28.78 7.05 -31.03
CA LEU A 136 29.94 6.68 -30.20
C LEU A 136 31.24 6.64 -31.02
N GLU A 137 31.19 6.10 -32.24
CA GLU A 137 32.34 6.03 -33.15
C GLU A 137 32.87 7.42 -33.54
N ARG A 138 31.99 8.44 -33.71
CA ARG A 138 32.41 9.83 -33.98
C ARG A 138 33.22 10.44 -32.85
N TYR A 139 33.05 9.94 -31.63
CA TYR A 139 33.81 10.33 -30.44
C TYR A 139 35.01 9.40 -30.18
N ASN A 140 35.36 8.55 -31.15
CA ASN A 140 36.45 7.56 -31.05
C ASN A 140 36.24 6.52 -29.92
N VAL A 141 34.98 6.29 -29.53
CA VAL A 141 34.57 5.24 -28.58
C VAL A 141 34.01 4.06 -29.36
N VAL A 142 34.88 3.09 -29.67
CA VAL A 142 34.57 1.99 -30.60
C VAL A 142 34.29 0.65 -29.90
N ASP A 143 34.61 0.56 -28.61
CA ASP A 143 34.56 -0.64 -27.76
C ASP A 143 33.32 -0.68 -26.84
N VAL A 144 32.26 0.03 -27.23
CA VAL A 144 30.97 0.08 -26.52
C VAL A 144 29.86 -0.42 -27.43
N ASP A 145 29.17 -1.48 -27.00
CA ASP A 145 27.95 -1.94 -27.66
C ASP A 145 26.73 -1.16 -27.12
N VAL A 146 25.70 -1.01 -27.96
CA VAL A 146 24.43 -0.37 -27.58
C VAL A 146 23.36 -1.42 -27.44
N GLU A 147 22.66 -1.40 -26.33
CA GLU A 147 21.50 -2.27 -26.09
C GLU A 147 20.29 -1.45 -25.63
N ILE A 148 19.11 -1.78 -26.12
CA ILE A 148 17.85 -1.10 -25.81
C ILE A 148 16.95 -2.06 -25.05
N ARG A 149 16.45 -1.61 -23.89
CA ARG A 149 15.55 -2.37 -23.02
C ARG A 149 14.24 -1.66 -22.77
N GLU A 150 13.19 -2.41 -22.49
CA GLU A 150 12.00 -1.85 -21.86
C GLU A 150 12.30 -1.54 -20.39
N SER A 151 12.18 -0.27 -19.99
CA SER A 151 12.46 0.18 -18.63
C SER A 151 11.82 1.53 -18.36
N VAL A 152 11.43 1.78 -17.10
CA VAL A 152 10.97 3.08 -16.62
C VAL A 152 11.79 3.48 -15.40
N VAL A 153 12.14 4.76 -15.29
CA VAL A 153 12.79 5.28 -14.09
C VAL A 153 11.72 5.49 -13.03
N THR A 154 11.73 4.65 -12.00
CA THR A 154 10.92 4.84 -10.80
C THR A 154 11.73 5.66 -9.80
N ARG A 155 11.15 6.77 -9.32
CA ARG A 155 11.73 7.54 -8.22
C ARG A 155 11.21 6.93 -6.92
N SER A 156 12.09 6.61 -5.97
CA SER A 156 11.81 5.83 -4.75
C SER A 156 10.93 6.53 -3.70
N ALA A 157 10.14 7.54 -4.06
CA ALA A 157 9.11 8.09 -3.19
C ALA A 157 7.75 7.73 -3.81
N GLY A 158 7.10 6.72 -3.25
CA GLY A 158 5.72 6.43 -3.60
C GLY A 158 4.81 7.63 -3.29
N PRO A 159 3.59 7.70 -3.85
CA PRO A 159 2.67 8.81 -3.60
C PRO A 159 2.42 9.06 -2.11
N GLN A 160 2.19 10.33 -1.78
CA GLN A 160 1.66 10.76 -0.49
C GLN A 160 0.25 10.19 -0.29
N LEU A 161 -0.15 9.88 0.95
CA LEU A 161 -1.55 9.52 1.24
C LEU A 161 -2.48 10.65 0.81
N LEU A 162 -3.65 10.30 0.31
CA LEU A 162 -4.65 11.27 -0.13
C LEU A 162 -5.24 11.99 1.09
N ALA A 163 -5.68 13.24 0.90
CA ALA A 163 -6.44 13.92 1.94
C ALA A 163 -7.82 13.24 2.12
N PRO A 164 -8.35 13.19 3.36
CA PRO A 164 -9.71 12.74 3.61
C PRO A 164 -10.71 13.55 2.76
N SER A 165 -11.60 12.84 2.08
CA SER A 165 -12.66 13.41 1.25
C SER A 165 -13.86 13.83 2.08
N GLN A 166 -14.61 14.79 1.56
CA GLN A 166 -15.84 15.29 2.16
C GLN A 166 -17.00 14.33 1.88
N TRP A 167 -18.09 14.45 2.64
CA TRP A 167 -19.22 13.53 2.52
C TRP A 167 -19.98 13.61 1.19
N TYR A 168 -19.84 14.70 0.47
CA TYR A 168 -20.42 14.90 -0.85
C TYR A 168 -19.51 14.43 -1.99
N ASP A 169 -18.26 14.06 -1.71
CA ASP A 169 -17.34 13.57 -2.73
C ASP A 169 -17.81 12.19 -3.20
N PRO A 170 -18.04 11.97 -4.51
CA PRO A 170 -18.62 10.71 -4.96
C PRO A 170 -17.74 9.47 -4.79
N ASP A 171 -16.43 9.65 -4.66
CA ASP A 171 -15.45 8.58 -4.51
C ASP A 171 -15.03 8.32 -3.06
N VAL A 172 -15.76 8.88 -2.10
CA VAL A 172 -15.38 8.97 -0.70
C VAL A 172 -15.03 7.62 -0.04
N ASP A 173 -15.88 6.60 -0.19
CA ASP A 173 -15.64 5.28 0.40
C ASP A 173 -14.51 4.52 -0.32
N ALA A 174 -14.34 4.77 -1.63
CA ALA A 174 -13.26 4.20 -2.42
C ALA A 174 -11.92 4.90 -2.14
N ARG A 175 -11.92 6.19 -1.79
CA ARG A 175 -10.73 6.97 -1.49
C ARG A 175 -10.17 6.64 -0.11
N GLU A 176 -11.05 6.39 0.87
CA GLU A 176 -10.74 6.22 2.29
C GLU A 176 -9.51 5.34 2.58
N PRO A 177 -9.36 4.15 1.98
CA PRO A 177 -8.20 3.27 2.21
C PRO A 177 -6.83 3.85 1.79
N LEU A 178 -6.80 4.93 1.01
CA LEU A 178 -5.60 5.65 0.56
C LEU A 178 -5.35 6.94 1.34
N THR A 179 -6.17 7.24 2.35
CA THR A 179 -6.05 8.41 3.22
C THR A 179 -5.42 7.99 4.56
N PRO A 180 -5.00 8.94 5.42
CA PRO A 180 -4.49 8.61 6.75
C PRO A 180 -5.61 8.39 7.80
N THR A 181 -6.86 8.18 7.41
CA THR A 181 -7.90 7.76 8.36
C THR A 181 -7.67 6.32 8.83
N LEU A 182 -8.16 6.01 10.02
CA LEU A 182 -7.90 4.73 10.68
C LEU A 182 -9.07 3.75 10.47
N PRO A 183 -8.76 2.46 10.29
CA PRO A 183 -7.42 1.86 10.24
C PRO A 183 -6.74 2.00 8.87
N LEU A 184 -5.41 1.95 8.86
CA LEU A 184 -4.65 1.79 7.62
C LEU A 184 -4.54 0.30 7.25
N PRO A 185 -4.91 -0.15 6.04
CA PRO A 185 -4.63 -1.52 5.60
C PRO A 185 -3.13 -1.70 5.38
N ILE A 186 -2.48 -2.56 6.16
CA ILE A 186 -1.02 -2.74 6.10
C ILE A 186 -0.59 -4.20 6.09
N CYS A 187 0.63 -4.43 5.62
CA CYS A 187 1.37 -5.67 5.81
C CYS A 187 2.87 -5.38 5.85
N ALA A 188 3.67 -6.34 6.32
CA ALA A 188 5.10 -6.29 6.08
C ALA A 188 5.42 -6.66 4.61
N LYS A 189 6.38 -5.94 4.02
CA LYS A 189 6.78 -6.17 2.63
C LYS A 189 7.35 -7.58 2.39
N SER A 190 7.99 -8.16 3.40
CA SER A 190 8.54 -9.53 3.36
C SER A 190 7.47 -10.63 3.44
N THR A 191 6.30 -10.31 4.01
CA THR A 191 5.20 -11.28 4.21
C THR A 191 3.87 -10.67 3.76
N PRO A 192 3.72 -10.34 2.46
CA PRO A 192 2.56 -9.61 1.93
C PRO A 192 1.25 -10.40 1.95
N TRP A 193 1.27 -11.66 2.38
CA TRP A 193 0.10 -12.52 2.60
C TRP A 193 -0.45 -12.46 4.03
N VAL A 194 0.27 -11.83 4.97
CA VAL A 194 -0.24 -11.53 6.31
C VAL A 194 -0.65 -10.08 6.35
N GLU A 195 -1.95 -9.85 6.46
CA GLU A 195 -2.55 -8.53 6.39
C GLU A 195 -3.24 -8.18 7.71
N GLY A 196 -3.20 -6.89 8.05
CA GLY A 196 -3.87 -6.34 9.22
C GLY A 196 -4.01 -4.83 9.10
N ALA A 197 -4.12 -4.17 10.24
CA ALA A 197 -4.43 -2.76 10.35
C ALA A 197 -3.37 -1.99 11.15
N GLY A 198 -2.96 -0.84 10.61
CA GLY A 198 -2.37 0.23 11.38
C GLY A 198 -3.45 0.88 12.23
N GLY A 199 -3.32 0.79 13.55
CA GLY A 199 -4.40 1.09 14.47
C GLY A 199 -4.54 2.55 14.81
N ILE A 200 -3.46 3.20 15.20
CA ILE A 200 -3.47 4.60 15.62
C ILE A 200 -2.08 5.21 15.45
N PHE A 201 -2.02 6.49 15.09
CA PHE A 201 -0.77 7.23 15.10
C PHE A 201 -0.43 7.74 16.49
N ILE A 202 0.86 7.72 16.82
CA ILE A 202 1.42 8.19 18.08
C ILE A 202 2.48 9.24 17.75
N GLY A 203 2.41 10.38 18.43
CA GLY A 203 3.42 11.43 18.37
C GLY A 203 4.50 11.13 19.41
N GLU A 204 5.77 11.28 19.01
CA GLU A 204 6.91 11.19 19.91
C GLU A 204 7.59 12.56 20.06
N GLY A 205 7.73 13.04 21.30
CA GLY A 205 8.34 14.33 21.64
C GLY A 205 7.39 15.53 21.51
N SER A 206 7.86 16.72 21.90
CA SER A 206 7.04 17.96 21.94
C SER A 206 7.37 19.01 20.86
N ASN A 207 8.49 18.85 20.12
CA ASN A 207 9.03 19.88 19.20
C ASN A 207 9.60 19.33 17.88
N LYS A 208 9.87 18.02 17.77
CA LYS A 208 10.27 17.31 16.54
C LYS A 208 9.52 15.99 16.50
N GLU A 209 8.22 16.10 16.26
CA GLU A 209 7.32 14.95 16.33
C GLU A 209 7.67 13.93 15.24
N ARG A 210 8.22 12.79 15.67
CA ARG A 210 8.19 11.59 14.83
C ARG A 210 6.76 11.06 14.87
N LEU A 211 6.23 10.74 13.70
CA LEU A 211 4.92 10.14 13.56
C LEU A 211 5.09 8.62 13.52
N LEU A 212 4.64 7.96 14.57
CA LEU A 212 4.70 6.51 14.71
C LEU A 212 3.30 5.94 14.46
N LEU A 213 3.22 4.74 13.89
CA LEU A 213 1.97 4.00 13.72
C LEU A 213 2.03 2.73 14.58
N LEU A 214 1.05 2.60 15.47
CA LEU A 214 0.88 1.44 16.34
C LEU A 214 0.10 0.34 15.61
N THR A 215 0.62 -0.87 15.62
CA THR A 215 -0.01 -2.08 15.04
C THR A 215 0.34 -3.30 15.88
N PRO A 216 -0.40 -4.43 15.79
CA PRO A 216 0.05 -5.69 16.38
C PRO A 216 1.34 -6.17 15.74
N ARG A 217 2.19 -6.86 16.52
CA ARG A 217 3.44 -7.43 16.03
C ARG A 217 3.16 -8.50 14.98
N HIS A 218 2.18 -9.38 15.22
CA HIS A 218 1.89 -10.48 14.30
C HIS A 218 1.49 -10.01 12.88
N VAL A 219 1.11 -8.75 12.70
CA VAL A 219 0.78 -8.17 11.38
C VAL A 219 2.05 -7.83 10.58
N VAL A 220 3.11 -7.35 11.25
CA VAL A 220 4.32 -6.83 10.60
C VAL A 220 5.57 -7.69 10.82
N LEU A 221 5.52 -8.63 11.77
CA LEU A 221 6.57 -9.60 12.08
C LEU A 221 5.92 -10.97 12.38
N PRO A 222 5.20 -11.59 11.42
CA PRO A 222 4.40 -12.78 11.67
C PRO A 222 5.19 -14.04 12.03
N ASP A 223 6.43 -14.20 11.57
CA ASP A 223 7.28 -15.37 11.91
C ASP A 223 8.72 -15.27 11.31
N MET A 224 9.40 -14.13 11.46
CA MET A 224 10.72 -13.95 10.83
C MET A 224 11.91 -13.88 11.79
N ASP A 225 11.70 -13.85 13.10
CA ASP A 225 12.76 -13.91 14.10
C ASP A 225 12.19 -14.51 15.38
N ASN A 226 12.60 -15.74 15.70
CA ASN A 226 12.36 -16.48 16.94
C ASN A 226 11.82 -15.60 18.08
N ASN A 227 10.49 -15.38 18.13
CA ASN A 227 9.76 -14.36 18.91
C ASN A 227 10.63 -13.43 19.79
N GLN A 228 11.47 -12.61 19.16
CA GLN A 228 12.53 -11.84 19.83
C GLN A 228 12.22 -10.34 19.83
N HIS A 229 12.75 -9.65 20.84
CA HIS A 229 12.72 -8.19 20.88
C HIS A 229 13.41 -7.63 19.64
N PHE A 230 12.71 -6.76 18.93
CA PHE A 230 13.21 -6.05 17.76
C PHE A 230 13.29 -4.55 18.06
N GLU A 231 14.44 -3.95 17.77
CA GLU A 231 14.64 -2.50 17.83
C GLU A 231 15.61 -2.08 16.74
N HIS A 232 15.20 -1.13 15.91
CA HIS A 232 16.01 -0.60 14.82
C HIS A 232 16.93 0.51 15.37
N ARG A 233 18.15 0.14 15.77
CA ARG A 233 19.10 1.04 16.45
C ARG A 233 20.11 1.70 15.50
N ASP A 234 20.38 1.08 14.35
CA ASP A 234 21.44 1.51 13.44
C ASP A 234 20.89 1.66 12.01
N PRO A 235 21.11 2.80 11.33
CA PRO A 235 20.77 2.97 9.92
C PRO A 235 21.33 1.92 8.97
N SER A 236 22.40 1.19 9.34
CA SER A 236 22.94 0.09 8.53
C SER A 236 22.18 -1.23 8.68
N GLN A 237 21.29 -1.36 9.67
CA GLN A 237 20.46 -2.55 9.83
C GLN A 237 19.41 -2.64 8.71
N PRO A 238 19.12 -3.85 8.21
CA PRO A 238 17.99 -4.05 7.31
C PRO A 238 16.69 -3.56 7.94
N ARG A 239 15.90 -2.82 7.16
CA ARG A 239 14.59 -2.31 7.60
C ARG A 239 13.52 -3.36 7.39
N HIS A 240 12.68 -3.58 8.40
CA HIS A 240 11.42 -4.28 8.22
C HIS A 240 10.39 -3.30 7.65
N GLU A 241 10.35 -3.24 6.32
CA GLU A 241 9.49 -2.33 5.57
C GLU A 241 8.00 -2.71 5.69
N VAL A 242 7.15 -1.69 5.88
CA VAL A 242 5.70 -1.84 5.99
C VAL A 242 5.03 -1.12 4.82
N THR A 243 4.14 -1.82 4.14
CA THR A 243 3.44 -1.31 2.94
C THR A 243 1.95 -1.15 3.20
N LEU A 244 1.35 -0.14 2.58
CA LEU A 244 -0.10 -0.01 2.47
C LEU A 244 -0.62 -1.13 1.56
N PHE A 245 -1.55 -1.93 2.07
CA PHE A 245 -2.07 -3.17 1.51
C PHE A 245 -1.04 -4.28 1.28
N GLY A 246 -1.44 -5.50 1.61
CA GLY A 246 -0.88 -6.68 0.97
C GLY A 246 -1.36 -6.82 -0.47
N GLN A 247 -0.76 -7.76 -1.20
CA GLN A 247 -1.02 -7.88 -2.63
C GLN A 247 -2.44 -8.34 -2.93
N ALA A 248 -3.00 -9.21 -2.08
CA ALA A 248 -4.37 -9.69 -2.20
C ALA A 248 -5.37 -8.59 -1.83
N ALA A 249 -5.18 -7.87 -0.72
CA ALA A 249 -6.05 -6.76 -0.34
C ALA A 249 -6.03 -5.64 -1.38
N PHE A 250 -4.87 -5.30 -1.95
CA PHE A 250 -4.80 -4.28 -2.99
C PHE A 250 -5.56 -4.67 -4.25
N LYS A 251 -5.48 -5.94 -4.67
CA LYS A 251 -6.26 -6.44 -5.80
C LYS A 251 -7.76 -6.36 -5.52
N LYS A 252 -8.19 -6.82 -4.34
CA LYS A 252 -9.59 -6.75 -3.91
C LYS A 252 -10.10 -5.31 -3.83
N TYR A 253 -9.24 -4.38 -3.41
CA TYR A 253 -9.55 -2.95 -3.41
C TYR A 253 -9.79 -2.41 -4.83
N LEU A 254 -8.92 -2.73 -5.79
CA LEU A 254 -9.13 -2.37 -7.21
C LEU A 254 -10.44 -2.95 -7.77
N GLU A 255 -10.69 -4.23 -7.50
CA GLU A 255 -11.94 -4.92 -7.89
C GLU A 255 -13.16 -4.20 -7.29
N SER A 256 -13.09 -3.73 -6.04
CA SER A 256 -14.20 -3.02 -5.40
C SER A 256 -14.53 -1.67 -6.06
N ILE A 257 -13.52 -0.97 -6.60
CA ILE A 257 -13.73 0.27 -7.36
C ILE A 257 -14.44 -0.05 -8.69
N GLU A 258 -14.01 -1.12 -9.37
CA GLU A 258 -14.63 -1.58 -10.62
C GLU A 258 -16.08 -1.98 -10.42
N GLU A 259 -16.36 -2.77 -9.39
CA GLU A 259 -17.72 -3.18 -9.00
C GLU A 259 -18.61 -1.95 -8.68
N GLU A 260 -18.06 -0.94 -8.02
CA GLU A 260 -18.80 0.27 -7.69
C GLU A 260 -19.16 1.11 -8.93
N ILE A 261 -18.23 1.23 -9.88
CA ILE A 261 -18.49 1.88 -11.18
C ILE A 261 -19.57 1.12 -11.94
N GLU A 262 -19.47 -0.21 -12.01
CA GLU A 262 -20.46 -1.05 -12.70
C GLU A 262 -21.85 -0.95 -12.07
N ALA A 263 -21.94 -1.01 -10.74
CA ALA A 263 -23.21 -0.86 -10.01
C ALA A 263 -23.89 0.48 -10.28
N LYS A 264 -23.11 1.57 -10.37
CA LYS A 264 -23.61 2.90 -10.75
C LYS A 264 -24.08 2.93 -12.21
N ALA A 265 -23.34 2.32 -13.13
CA ALA A 265 -23.74 2.23 -14.54
C ALA A 265 -25.07 1.48 -14.72
N ILE A 266 -25.25 0.35 -14.02
CA ILE A 266 -26.52 -0.41 -14.00
C ILE A 266 -27.65 0.46 -13.46
N SER A 267 -27.40 1.24 -12.40
CA SER A 267 -28.39 2.15 -11.83
C SER A 267 -28.81 3.25 -12.82
N CYS A 268 -27.87 3.82 -13.58
CA CYS A 268 -28.19 4.77 -14.66
C CYS A 268 -29.06 4.13 -15.74
N GLN A 269 -28.69 2.93 -16.22
CA GLN A 269 -29.46 2.21 -17.24
C GLN A 269 -30.89 1.90 -16.78
N TYR A 270 -31.05 1.55 -15.50
CA TYR A 270 -32.37 1.33 -14.91
C TYR A 270 -33.21 2.60 -14.89
N LEU A 271 -32.64 3.73 -14.46
CA LEU A 271 -33.33 5.02 -14.42
C LEU A 271 -33.72 5.51 -15.83
N ASP A 272 -32.84 5.36 -16.81
CA ASP A 272 -33.12 5.68 -18.21
C ASP A 272 -34.25 4.81 -18.76
N SER A 273 -34.20 3.49 -18.55
CA SER A 273 -35.25 2.57 -18.97
C SER A 273 -36.59 2.87 -18.30
N ARG A 274 -36.58 3.26 -17.02
CA ARG A 274 -37.78 3.68 -16.29
C ARG A 274 -38.37 4.96 -16.87
N ASN A 275 -37.55 5.95 -17.21
CA ASN A 275 -38.01 7.21 -17.81
C ASN A 275 -38.66 7.00 -19.18
N ARG A 276 -38.14 6.08 -20.01
CA ARG A 276 -38.72 5.75 -21.32
C ARG A 276 -40.17 5.23 -21.23
N LEU A 277 -40.59 4.65 -20.11
CA LEU A 277 -41.98 4.19 -19.91
C LEU A 277 -42.99 5.34 -19.83
N PHE A 278 -42.51 6.56 -19.59
CA PHE A 278 -43.34 7.76 -19.42
C PHE A 278 -43.22 8.73 -20.60
N GLU A 279 -42.37 8.44 -21.59
CA GLU A 279 -42.26 9.24 -22.81
C GLU A 279 -43.60 9.35 -23.54
N GLY A 280 -44.00 10.58 -23.88
CA GLY A 280 -45.24 10.87 -24.58
C GLY A 280 -46.51 10.77 -23.73
N LYS A 281 -46.40 10.54 -22.41
CA LYS A 281 -47.53 10.61 -21.47
C LYS A 281 -47.59 11.98 -20.81
N ASP A 282 -48.75 12.63 -20.86
CA ASP A 282 -48.98 13.91 -20.20
C ASP A 282 -49.51 13.69 -18.78
N ASP A 283 -48.62 13.26 -17.88
CA ASP A 283 -48.90 13.05 -16.46
C ASP A 283 -47.93 13.89 -15.61
N VAL A 284 -48.48 14.80 -14.82
CA VAL A 284 -47.72 15.72 -13.96
C VAL A 284 -46.89 14.97 -12.91
N ALA A 285 -47.41 13.86 -12.36
CA ALA A 285 -46.68 13.05 -11.38
C ALA A 285 -45.52 12.31 -12.06
N ALA A 286 -45.75 11.74 -13.25
CA ALA A 286 -44.71 11.07 -14.03
C ALA A 286 -43.58 12.04 -14.43
N ASN A 287 -43.92 13.25 -14.89
CA ASN A 287 -42.94 14.28 -15.24
C ASN A 287 -42.09 14.69 -14.03
N LYS A 288 -42.70 14.78 -12.84
CA LYS A 288 -41.96 15.07 -11.60
C LYS A 288 -40.98 13.94 -11.24
N GLU A 289 -41.38 12.68 -11.39
CA GLU A 289 -40.50 11.53 -11.17
C GLU A 289 -39.36 11.48 -12.18
N CYS A 290 -39.64 11.70 -13.47
CA CYS A 290 -38.61 11.75 -14.52
C CYS A 290 -37.56 12.83 -14.27
N ASN A 291 -37.96 14.02 -13.81
CA ASN A 291 -37.02 15.07 -13.44
C ASN A 291 -36.14 14.67 -12.24
N GLN A 292 -36.69 13.99 -11.24
CA GLN A 292 -35.90 13.46 -10.11
C GLN A 292 -34.92 12.38 -10.56
N ASP A 293 -35.33 11.55 -11.51
CA ASP A 293 -34.49 10.49 -12.05
C ASP A 293 -33.36 11.04 -12.90
N GLN A 294 -33.60 12.06 -13.71
CA GLN A 294 -32.55 12.79 -14.42
C GLN A 294 -31.51 13.37 -13.47
N TYR A 295 -31.93 14.00 -12.38
CA TYR A 295 -31.00 14.50 -11.37
C TYR A 295 -30.16 13.38 -10.72
N LYS A 296 -30.79 12.24 -10.40
CA LYS A 296 -30.07 11.07 -9.86
C LYS A 296 -29.09 10.49 -10.88
N MET A 297 -29.47 10.40 -12.15
CA MET A 297 -28.59 9.92 -13.22
C MET A 297 -27.36 10.82 -13.35
N GLN A 298 -27.54 12.14 -13.35
CA GLN A 298 -26.42 13.08 -13.39
C GLN A 298 -25.44 12.85 -12.23
N ASN A 299 -25.96 12.73 -10.99
CA ASN A 299 -25.10 12.45 -9.83
C ASN A 299 -24.36 11.10 -9.94
N LEU A 300 -25.00 10.08 -10.52
CA LEU A 300 -24.37 8.77 -10.75
C LEU A 300 -23.29 8.84 -11.83
N GLU A 301 -23.51 9.59 -12.91
CA GLU A 301 -22.54 9.82 -13.99
C GLU A 301 -21.31 10.58 -13.46
N GLU A 302 -21.52 11.66 -12.71
CA GLU A 302 -20.45 12.41 -12.03
C GLU A 302 -19.65 11.48 -11.09
N ALA A 303 -20.35 10.62 -10.35
CA ALA A 303 -19.70 9.65 -9.47
C ALA A 303 -18.85 8.62 -10.21
N MET A 304 -19.34 8.11 -11.34
CA MET A 304 -18.59 7.19 -12.19
C MET A 304 -17.34 7.85 -12.76
N GLU A 305 -17.42 9.13 -13.14
CA GLU A 305 -16.27 9.88 -13.65
C GLU A 305 -15.18 10.03 -12.58
N GLU A 306 -15.55 10.44 -11.36
CA GLU A 306 -14.61 10.59 -10.25
C GLU A 306 -14.00 9.25 -9.82
N LEU A 307 -14.81 8.18 -9.72
CA LEU A 307 -14.30 6.83 -9.45
C LEU A 307 -13.34 6.34 -10.55
N SER A 308 -13.63 6.64 -11.81
CA SER A 308 -12.74 6.29 -12.93
C SER A 308 -11.43 7.08 -12.89
N LYS A 309 -11.47 8.36 -12.46
CA LYS A 309 -10.27 9.17 -12.21
C LYS A 309 -9.44 8.58 -11.07
N LEU A 310 -10.09 8.21 -9.96
CA LEU A 310 -9.44 7.54 -8.83
C LEU A 310 -8.79 6.23 -9.26
N GLN A 311 -9.52 5.34 -9.93
CA GLN A 311 -9.01 4.07 -10.43
C GLN A 311 -7.75 4.28 -11.29
N LYS A 312 -7.77 5.26 -12.21
CA LYS A 312 -6.62 5.60 -13.04
C LYS A 312 -5.43 6.10 -12.23
N ASP A 313 -5.66 6.91 -11.20
CA ASP A 313 -4.60 7.35 -10.27
C ASP A 313 -4.00 6.16 -9.52
N VAL A 314 -4.84 5.26 -8.99
CA VAL A 314 -4.44 4.02 -8.30
C VAL A 314 -3.56 3.15 -9.19
N LEU A 315 -4.01 2.86 -10.41
CA LEU A 315 -3.25 2.05 -11.38
C LEU A 315 -1.95 2.71 -11.83
N THR A 316 -1.84 4.04 -11.76
CA THR A 316 -0.64 4.78 -12.20
C THR A 316 0.37 4.93 -11.07
N ARG A 317 -0.08 5.22 -9.85
CA ARG A 317 0.78 5.65 -8.74
C ARG A 317 0.93 4.63 -7.63
N TRP A 318 -0.03 3.72 -7.46
CA TRP A 318 -0.11 2.81 -6.30
C TRP A 318 0.06 1.34 -6.67
N ILE A 319 0.29 1.03 -7.95
CA ILE A 319 0.29 -0.35 -8.48
C ILE A 319 1.42 -1.22 -7.89
N THR A 320 2.61 -0.65 -7.69
CA THR A 320 3.78 -1.38 -7.19
C THR A 320 3.84 -1.40 -5.66
N PRO A 321 4.28 -2.50 -5.03
CA PRO A 321 4.50 -2.54 -3.58
C PRO A 321 5.42 -1.41 -3.08
N GLU A 322 6.46 -1.05 -3.83
CA GLU A 322 7.41 0.01 -3.49
C GLU A 322 6.75 1.38 -3.44
N SER A 323 5.77 1.65 -4.31
CA SER A 323 5.04 2.91 -4.28
C SER A 323 4.06 2.99 -3.10
N ARG A 324 3.69 1.84 -2.53
CA ARG A 324 2.86 1.74 -1.32
C ARG A 324 3.65 1.64 -0.02
N LEU A 325 4.99 1.71 -0.05
CA LEU A 325 5.82 1.70 1.14
C LEU A 325 5.45 2.86 2.08
N LEU A 326 5.00 2.57 3.30
CA LEU A 326 4.59 3.57 4.30
C LEU A 326 5.72 3.99 5.22
N GLY A 327 6.61 3.04 5.54
CA GLY A 327 7.59 3.21 6.61
C GLY A 327 8.28 1.91 6.96
N HIS A 328 8.81 1.84 8.18
CA HIS A 328 9.49 0.65 8.67
C HIS A 328 9.30 0.47 10.18
N VAL A 329 9.35 -0.78 10.64
CA VAL A 329 9.28 -1.10 12.07
C VAL A 329 10.51 -0.54 12.77
N ILE A 330 10.31 0.15 13.89
CA ILE A 330 11.39 0.70 14.73
C ILE A 330 11.54 -0.02 16.07
N LEU A 331 10.44 -0.56 16.59
CA LEU A 331 10.39 -1.20 17.90
C LEU A 331 9.27 -2.23 17.92
N SER A 332 9.56 -3.43 18.40
CA SER A 332 8.55 -4.42 18.72
C SER A 332 9.08 -5.38 19.79
N PRO A 333 8.51 -5.37 21.01
CA PRO A 333 8.83 -6.40 22.00
C PRO A 333 8.37 -7.78 21.52
N PRO A 334 8.92 -8.87 22.11
CA PRO A 334 8.44 -10.21 21.81
C PRO A 334 6.98 -10.36 22.22
N VAL A 335 6.23 -11.17 21.47
CA VAL A 335 4.87 -11.57 21.85
C VAL A 335 4.95 -12.27 23.19
N ASN A 336 4.33 -11.72 24.23
CA ASN A 336 4.34 -12.35 25.53
C ASN A 336 2.95 -12.40 26.13
N PHE A 337 2.71 -13.49 26.85
CA PHE A 337 1.44 -13.85 27.43
C PHE A 337 1.53 -13.71 28.94
N GLY A 338 0.63 -12.91 29.53
CA GLY A 338 0.60 -12.67 30.97
C GLY A 338 1.72 -11.72 31.42
N PHE A 339 2.10 -10.76 30.58
CA PHE A 339 3.20 -9.84 30.86
C PHE A 339 2.79 -8.71 31.82
N GLY A 340 3.74 -8.26 32.62
CA GLY A 340 3.56 -7.16 33.57
C GLY A 340 2.72 -7.54 34.78
N SER A 341 2.45 -6.56 35.64
CA SER A 341 1.50 -6.73 36.75
C SER A 341 0.05 -6.90 36.27
N GLU A 342 -0.23 -6.38 35.07
CA GLU A 342 -1.53 -6.30 34.46
C GLU A 342 -1.92 -7.63 33.81
N GLY A 343 -0.95 -8.38 33.26
CA GLY A 343 -1.13 -9.72 32.72
C GLY A 343 -1.77 -9.78 31.33
N TYR A 344 -1.75 -8.68 30.56
CA TYR A 344 -2.32 -8.63 29.20
C TYR A 344 -1.41 -9.31 28.16
N ILE A 345 -1.96 -9.53 26.96
CA ILE A 345 -1.19 -9.95 25.78
C ILE A 345 -0.36 -8.76 25.29
N HIS A 346 0.96 -8.98 25.22
CA HIS A 346 1.90 -8.05 24.62
C HIS A 346 2.08 -8.42 23.15
N ASP A 347 1.35 -7.77 22.27
CA ASP A 347 1.42 -8.01 20.83
C ASP A 347 1.28 -6.66 20.11
N TRP A 348 2.40 -5.96 20.00
CA TRP A 348 2.45 -4.66 19.33
C TRP A 348 3.83 -4.38 18.71
N ALA A 349 3.82 -3.49 17.73
CA ALA A 349 4.97 -2.95 17.04
C ALA A 349 4.71 -1.46 16.71
N LEU A 350 5.79 -0.68 16.67
CA LEU A 350 5.78 0.70 16.22
C LEU A 350 6.44 0.79 14.86
N VAL A 351 5.75 1.44 13.93
CA VAL A 351 6.24 1.71 12.58
C VAL A 351 6.50 3.21 12.47
N GLU A 352 7.72 3.61 12.15
CA GLU A 352 7.99 5.01 11.80
C GLU A 352 7.49 5.28 10.39
N ILE A 353 6.58 6.23 10.27
CA ILE A 353 6.01 6.65 9.00
C ILE A 353 6.99 7.55 8.26
N ASP A 354 7.17 7.28 6.97
CA ASP A 354 7.99 8.12 6.12
C ASP A 354 7.34 9.52 6.01
N ALA A 355 8.11 10.56 6.32
CA ALA A 355 7.64 11.95 6.32
C ALA A 355 7.13 12.43 4.95
N SER A 356 7.45 11.73 3.86
CA SER A 356 6.89 12.00 2.53
C SER A 356 5.42 11.54 2.37
N LYS A 357 4.92 10.69 3.28
CA LYS A 357 3.57 10.11 3.20
C LYS A 357 2.50 10.94 3.89
N VAL A 358 2.90 11.65 4.94
CA VAL A 358 1.97 12.38 5.82
C VAL A 358 2.51 13.77 6.08
N ASN A 359 1.67 14.78 5.87
CA ASN A 359 1.98 16.17 6.20
C ASN A 359 0.69 16.94 6.56
N ALA A 360 0.84 18.24 6.78
CA ALA A 360 -0.26 19.12 7.17
C ALA A 360 -1.45 19.15 6.20
N SER A 361 -1.25 18.82 4.91
CA SER A 361 -2.31 18.92 3.92
C SER A 361 -3.21 17.69 3.85
N ASN A 362 -2.76 16.55 4.39
CA ASN A 362 -3.53 15.31 4.35
C ASN A 362 -3.82 14.72 5.73
N PHE A 363 -3.16 15.17 6.79
CA PHE A 363 -3.32 14.66 8.13
C PHE A 363 -3.35 15.80 9.15
N ASP A 364 -4.49 15.91 9.81
CA ASP A 364 -4.75 16.89 10.87
C ASP A 364 -4.72 16.23 12.26
N SER A 365 -5.32 15.04 12.38
CA SER A 365 -5.31 14.25 13.62
C SER A 365 -5.64 12.79 13.34
N ASN A 366 -5.49 11.94 14.35
CA ASN A 366 -6.11 10.61 14.35
C ASN A 366 -7.63 10.75 14.15
N ALA A 367 -8.21 9.98 13.22
CA ALA A 367 -9.65 9.92 13.03
C ALA A 367 -10.08 8.59 12.41
N ILE A 368 -11.26 8.11 12.81
CA ILE A 368 -11.97 7.03 12.10
C ILE A 368 -12.98 7.68 11.14
N ASP A 369 -12.91 7.31 9.87
CA ASP A 369 -13.96 7.67 8.91
C ASP A 369 -15.19 6.78 9.15
N LEU A 370 -16.35 7.39 9.42
CA LEU A 370 -17.61 6.66 9.64
C LEU A 370 -18.25 6.14 8.34
N GLY A 371 -17.73 6.47 7.16
CA GLY A 371 -18.17 6.00 5.84
C GLY A 371 -19.64 6.29 5.49
N THR A 372 -20.05 5.94 4.26
CA THR A 372 -21.43 6.20 3.81
C THR A 372 -22.35 4.98 3.85
N ARG A 373 -21.79 3.79 4.12
CA ARG A 373 -22.52 2.51 4.12
C ARG A 373 -23.62 2.42 5.17
N ILE A 374 -23.43 3.02 6.35
CA ILE A 374 -24.46 3.12 7.39
C ILE A 374 -24.97 4.55 7.38
N SER A 375 -26.30 4.74 7.24
CA SER A 375 -26.89 6.08 7.24
C SER A 375 -26.56 6.81 8.55
N MET A 376 -26.35 8.13 8.48
CA MET A 376 -26.07 8.94 9.67
C MET A 376 -27.12 8.72 10.77
N ILE A 377 -28.40 8.67 10.40
CA ILE A 377 -29.51 8.49 11.35
C ILE A 377 -29.44 7.10 12.00
N ASP A 378 -29.18 6.06 11.22
CA ASP A 378 -29.08 4.70 11.76
C ASP A 378 -27.85 4.53 12.64
N PHE A 379 -26.71 5.11 12.25
CA PHE A 379 -25.50 5.10 13.07
C PHE A 379 -25.70 5.83 14.41
N VAL A 380 -26.30 7.03 14.39
CA VAL A 380 -26.64 7.77 15.62
C VAL A 380 -27.58 6.95 16.51
N ARG A 381 -28.56 6.24 15.93
CA ARG A 381 -29.45 5.34 16.70
C ARG A 381 -28.73 4.10 17.21
N MET A 382 -27.64 3.68 16.58
CA MET A 382 -26.83 2.56 17.03
C MET A 382 -26.02 2.92 18.28
N VAL A 383 -25.47 4.14 18.32
CA VAL A 383 -24.58 4.63 19.38
C VAL A 383 -25.35 5.36 20.51
N ASN A 384 -26.51 5.96 20.22
CA ASN A 384 -27.40 6.59 21.20
C ASN A 384 -28.75 5.84 21.27
N PRO A 385 -28.86 4.72 21.99
CA PRO A 385 -30.14 4.03 22.16
C PRO A 385 -31.18 4.92 22.88
N ARG A 386 -32.46 4.74 22.50
CA ARG A 386 -33.59 5.69 22.61
C ARG A 386 -34.09 6.06 24.03
N LEU A 387 -33.29 5.90 25.08
CA LEU A 387 -33.67 6.27 26.43
C LEU A 387 -32.63 7.26 26.98
N MET A 388 -32.75 8.58 26.69
CA MET A 388 -32.33 9.70 27.59
C MET A 388 -32.20 11.07 26.87
N ARG A 389 -32.15 12.13 27.70
CA ARG A 389 -32.23 13.58 27.39
C ARG A 389 -30.92 14.23 26.90
N THR A 390 -29.81 13.51 26.83
CA THR A 390 -28.47 14.02 26.46
C THR A 390 -27.76 13.03 25.53
N HIS A 391 -27.32 13.49 24.36
CA HIS A 391 -26.70 12.62 23.34
C HIS A 391 -25.24 12.33 23.70
N PHE A 392 -24.90 11.07 23.98
CA PHE A 392 -23.54 10.60 24.27
C PHE A 392 -22.59 10.77 23.09
N PHE A 393 -23.11 10.59 21.88
CA PHE A 393 -22.42 10.76 20.61
C PHE A 393 -23.12 11.81 19.74
N THR A 394 -22.34 12.70 19.12
CA THR A 394 -22.81 13.62 18.07
C THR A 394 -22.10 13.26 16.78
N TYR A 395 -22.87 13.04 15.70
CA TYR A 395 -22.28 12.69 14.40
C TYR A 395 -21.49 13.89 13.85
N PRO A 396 -20.17 13.74 13.57
CA PRO A 396 -19.36 14.82 13.06
C PRO A 396 -19.78 15.20 11.63
N ALA A 397 -19.87 16.49 11.34
CA ALA A 397 -20.35 16.99 10.04
C ALA A 397 -19.44 16.58 8.87
N ASP A 398 -18.14 16.44 9.13
CA ASP A 398 -17.12 15.94 8.20
C ASP A 398 -16.97 14.42 8.26
N ARG A 399 -17.81 13.72 9.04
CA ARG A 399 -17.81 12.26 9.22
C ARG A 399 -16.59 11.69 9.95
N LEU A 400 -15.62 12.51 10.34
CA LEU A 400 -14.40 12.06 10.98
C LEU A 400 -14.54 12.03 12.50
N LEU A 401 -14.62 10.82 13.07
CA LEU A 401 -14.56 10.62 14.52
C LEU A 401 -13.11 10.77 14.98
N ARG A 402 -12.75 12.00 15.37
CA ARG A 402 -11.40 12.35 15.85
C ARG A 402 -11.06 11.65 17.15
N ILE A 403 -9.82 11.22 17.26
CA ILE A 403 -9.28 10.55 18.45
C ILE A 403 -8.24 11.47 19.10
N ASN A 404 -8.53 11.95 20.31
CA ASN A 404 -7.69 12.95 21.00
C ASN A 404 -7.37 12.58 22.45
N SER A 405 -7.86 11.45 22.95
CA SER A 405 -7.50 10.99 24.29
C SER A 405 -7.60 9.48 24.39
N THR A 406 -7.20 8.94 25.54
CA THR A 406 -7.30 7.52 25.87
C THR A 406 -8.28 7.28 27.02
N ILE A 407 -8.75 6.05 27.15
CA ILE A 407 -9.46 5.52 28.32
C ILE A 407 -8.46 4.69 29.12
N SER A 408 -8.36 4.89 30.43
CA SER A 408 -7.44 4.08 31.26
C SER A 408 -7.98 2.67 31.48
N ASP A 409 -7.11 1.70 31.77
CA ASP A 409 -7.47 0.32 32.11
C ASP A 409 -8.41 0.26 33.32
N GLU A 410 -8.22 1.13 34.31
CA GLU A 410 -9.12 1.26 35.46
C GLU A 410 -10.50 1.79 35.05
N GLU A 411 -10.54 2.82 34.19
CA GLU A 411 -11.80 3.36 33.69
C GLU A 411 -12.55 2.30 32.88
N LEU A 412 -11.88 1.58 31.96
CA LEU A 412 -12.45 0.50 31.15
C LEU A 412 -13.18 -0.55 32.01
N ARG A 413 -12.63 -0.91 33.17
CA ARG A 413 -13.23 -1.87 34.12
C ARG A 413 -14.43 -1.30 34.88
N SER A 414 -14.53 0.02 34.99
CA SER A 414 -15.57 0.73 35.74
C SER A 414 -16.64 1.39 34.86
N LEU A 415 -16.55 1.27 33.53
CA LEU A 415 -17.52 1.88 32.59
C LEU A 415 -18.97 1.57 32.96
N HIS A 416 -19.25 0.34 33.40
CA HIS A 416 -20.59 -0.12 33.80
C HIS A 416 -21.05 0.41 35.17
N ALA A 417 -20.13 0.79 36.05
CA ALA A 417 -20.47 1.39 37.34
C ALA A 417 -20.92 2.86 37.20
N LEU A 418 -20.51 3.52 36.11
CA LEU A 418 -20.85 4.90 35.79
C LEU A 418 -22.23 5.03 35.11
N ASP A 419 -22.82 3.92 34.65
CA ASP A 419 -24.04 3.95 33.85
C ASP A 419 -24.94 2.73 34.12
N GLN A 420 -26.06 2.96 34.83
CA GLN A 420 -27.07 1.93 35.11
C GLN A 420 -27.73 1.37 33.83
N ASN A 421 -27.51 1.99 32.66
CA ASN A 421 -28.14 1.66 31.38
C ASN A 421 -27.20 1.11 30.30
N CYS A 422 -25.90 0.90 30.59
CA CYS A 422 -24.95 0.23 29.68
C CYS A 422 -24.49 1.04 28.43
N ASP A 423 -24.73 2.36 28.35
CA ASP A 423 -24.41 3.17 27.16
C ASP A 423 -22.94 3.61 27.11
N SER A 424 -22.33 3.87 28.27
CA SER A 424 -20.88 4.09 28.44
C SER A 424 -20.00 2.91 27.99
N SER A 425 -20.62 1.76 27.70
CA SER A 425 -19.93 0.56 27.21
C SER A 425 -19.88 0.46 25.69
N LEU A 426 -20.56 1.34 24.93
CA LEU A 426 -20.59 1.24 23.48
C LEU A 426 -19.24 1.63 22.87
N MET A 427 -18.70 0.72 22.07
CA MET A 427 -17.40 0.85 21.42
C MET A 427 -17.57 0.84 19.91
N ILE A 428 -16.87 1.74 19.24
CA ILE A 428 -16.86 1.92 17.80
C ILE A 428 -15.49 1.47 17.29
N LYS A 429 -15.46 0.77 16.17
CA LYS A 429 -14.24 0.62 15.38
C LYS A 429 -14.57 0.65 13.91
N ARG A 430 -13.55 0.91 13.10
CA ARG A 430 -13.53 0.54 11.69
C ARG A 430 -12.48 -0.54 11.49
N GLY A 431 -12.77 -1.56 10.68
CA GLY A 431 -11.86 -2.65 10.35
C GLY A 431 -11.79 -2.90 8.84
N ASN A 432 -10.67 -3.42 8.36
CA ASN A 432 -10.46 -3.70 6.93
C ASN A 432 -11.41 -4.78 6.39
N ALA A 433 -11.82 -5.73 7.23
CA ALA A 433 -12.71 -6.82 6.84
C ALA A 433 -14.18 -6.47 7.09
N THR A 434 -14.50 -5.93 8.28
CA THR A 434 -15.89 -5.71 8.70
C THR A 434 -16.41 -4.29 8.43
N GLY A 435 -15.55 -3.35 8.06
CA GLY A 435 -15.92 -1.94 7.95
C GLY A 435 -16.24 -1.33 9.32
N LEU A 436 -17.20 -0.40 9.37
CA LEU A 436 -17.59 0.27 10.60
C LEU A 436 -18.52 -0.62 11.44
N THR A 437 -18.12 -0.91 12.67
CA THR A 437 -18.89 -1.74 13.61
C THR A 437 -19.04 -1.07 14.97
N VAL A 438 -20.13 -1.41 15.66
CA VAL A 438 -20.41 -0.97 17.04
C VAL A 438 -20.56 -2.23 17.89
N GLY A 439 -19.91 -2.22 19.05
CA GLY A 439 -19.88 -3.31 20.01
C GLY A 439 -20.11 -2.82 21.44
N ARG A 440 -19.98 -3.72 22.40
CA ARG A 440 -20.08 -3.43 23.83
C ARG A 440 -18.84 -3.90 24.57
N ALA A 441 -18.21 -2.99 25.28
CA ALA A 441 -17.13 -3.27 26.20
C ALA A 441 -17.61 -4.15 27.34
N ASN A 442 -16.93 -5.28 27.55
CA ASN A 442 -17.11 -6.06 28.76
C ASN A 442 -16.28 -5.45 29.89
N ASN A 443 -16.85 -5.34 31.10
CA ASN A 443 -16.12 -4.90 32.29
C ASN A 443 -15.20 -5.98 32.87
N ILE A 444 -15.47 -7.25 32.56
CA ILE A 444 -14.68 -8.39 33.01
C ILE A 444 -13.71 -8.79 31.91
N CYS A 445 -12.41 -8.85 32.24
CA CYS A 445 -11.40 -9.35 31.31
C CYS A 445 -11.66 -10.81 30.96
N SER A 446 -11.49 -11.15 29.69
CA SER A 446 -11.36 -12.54 29.27
C SER A 446 -9.97 -13.06 29.58
N TYR A 447 -9.84 -14.37 29.73
CA TYR A 447 -8.55 -15.04 29.83
C TYR A 447 -8.36 -15.92 28.60
N VAL A 448 -7.27 -15.70 27.89
CA VAL A 448 -6.87 -16.47 26.70
C VAL A 448 -5.70 -17.36 27.10
N ARG A 449 -5.74 -18.62 26.68
CA ARG A 449 -4.66 -19.58 26.90
C ARG A 449 -4.11 -20.03 25.55
N ASN A 450 -2.81 -19.86 25.35
CA ASN A 450 -2.13 -20.29 24.14
C ASN A 450 -1.34 -21.57 24.41
N TYR A 451 -1.52 -22.53 23.51
CA TYR A 451 -0.79 -23.79 23.45
C TYR A 451 0.21 -23.64 22.29
N PHE A 452 1.51 -23.73 22.56
CA PHE A 452 2.55 -23.64 21.53
C PHE A 452 2.75 -25.02 20.89
N ASP A 453 3.05 -25.07 19.59
CA ASP A 453 3.20 -26.30 18.78
C ASP A 453 4.52 -27.08 19.02
N ASP A 454 5.37 -26.67 19.97
CA ASP A 454 6.53 -27.48 20.36
C ASP A 454 6.06 -28.64 21.24
N ASP A 455 6.45 -29.87 20.88
CA ASP A 455 6.12 -31.18 21.49
C ASP A 455 6.37 -31.35 23.02
N ASN A 456 6.60 -30.25 23.76
CA ASN A 456 6.53 -30.20 25.21
C ASN A 456 5.26 -29.46 25.65
N ASP A 457 4.23 -30.24 25.99
CA ASP A 457 2.92 -29.84 26.55
C ASP A 457 2.95 -28.91 27.81
N ASP A 458 4.12 -28.46 28.26
CA ASP A 458 4.33 -27.97 29.64
C ASP A 458 4.39 -26.44 29.84
N ILE A 459 4.19 -25.59 28.82
CA ILE A 459 4.16 -24.12 29.04
C ILE A 459 3.02 -23.42 28.30
N ALA A 460 1.79 -23.91 28.46
CA ALA A 460 0.61 -23.14 28.07
C ALA A 460 0.52 -21.86 28.93
N LYS A 461 0.60 -20.68 28.31
CA LYS A 461 0.55 -19.39 29.01
C LYS A 461 -0.86 -18.78 28.96
N THR A 462 -1.25 -18.15 30.06
CA THR A 462 -2.54 -17.46 30.21
C THR A 462 -2.36 -15.95 30.19
N SER A 463 -3.29 -15.22 29.56
CA SER A 463 -3.27 -13.76 29.49
C SER A 463 -4.65 -13.17 29.61
N LYS A 464 -4.73 -11.97 30.17
CA LYS A 464 -5.93 -11.15 30.10
C LYS A 464 -6.09 -10.59 28.69
N ALA A 465 -7.34 -10.43 28.28
CA ALA A 465 -7.75 -9.68 27.11
C ALA A 465 -8.97 -8.84 27.48
N TRP A 466 -9.01 -7.59 27.00
CA TRP A 466 -10.21 -6.81 27.08
C TRP A 466 -11.20 -7.33 26.03
N ALA A 467 -12.40 -7.72 26.48
CA ALA A 467 -13.39 -8.37 25.66
C ALA A 467 -14.42 -7.37 25.13
N ILE A 468 -14.66 -7.42 23.82
CA ILE A 468 -15.68 -6.62 23.15
C ILE A 468 -16.69 -7.58 22.51
N LEU A 469 -17.94 -7.38 22.90
CA LEU A 469 -19.08 -8.19 22.45
C LEU A 469 -19.76 -7.49 21.28
N SER A 470 -20.41 -8.27 20.41
CA SER A 470 -21.35 -7.71 19.44
C SER A 470 -22.45 -6.89 20.14
N ARG A 471 -22.86 -5.79 19.49
CA ARG A 471 -23.89 -4.89 20.05
C ARG A 471 -25.22 -5.61 20.29
N ASN A 472 -25.69 -6.40 19.33
CA ASN A 472 -26.88 -7.24 19.46
C ASN A 472 -26.92 -8.30 18.34
N SER A 473 -27.88 -9.20 18.41
CA SER A 473 -28.08 -10.29 17.45
C SER A 473 -28.33 -9.85 16.00
N LYS A 474 -28.69 -8.58 15.76
CA LYS A 474 -28.93 -8.02 14.42
C LYS A 474 -27.73 -7.28 13.84
N SER A 475 -26.70 -7.03 14.65
CA SER A 475 -25.56 -6.19 14.26
C SER A 475 -24.39 -6.99 13.65
N GLY A 476 -24.46 -8.33 13.65
CA GLY A 476 -23.36 -9.18 13.20
C GLY A 476 -22.21 -9.26 14.20
N THR A 477 -21.06 -9.76 13.73
CA THR A 477 -19.81 -9.83 14.48
C THR A 477 -19.22 -8.43 14.65
N PHE A 478 -18.54 -8.18 15.78
CA PHE A 478 -17.84 -6.90 15.96
C PHE A 478 -16.56 -6.83 15.11
N SER A 479 -15.86 -7.96 14.96
CA SER A 479 -14.64 -8.07 14.15
C SER A 479 -14.55 -9.38 13.40
N GLU A 480 -13.70 -9.44 12.38
CA GLU A 480 -13.30 -10.67 11.69
C GLU A 480 -11.79 -10.72 11.42
N LYS A 481 -11.30 -11.83 10.87
CA LYS A 481 -9.90 -11.95 10.42
C LYS A 481 -9.59 -10.84 9.40
N GLY A 482 -8.46 -10.15 9.60
CA GLY A 482 -8.07 -8.97 8.84
C GLY A 482 -8.36 -7.65 9.55
N ASP A 483 -9.17 -7.64 10.62
CA ASP A 483 -9.38 -6.45 11.46
C ASP A 483 -8.28 -6.27 12.52
N SER A 484 -7.39 -7.25 12.72
CA SER A 484 -6.28 -7.18 13.67
C SER A 484 -5.50 -5.89 13.52
N GLY A 485 -5.43 -5.12 14.60
CA GLY A 485 -4.79 -3.82 14.67
C GLY A 485 -5.73 -2.64 14.57
N SER A 486 -7.01 -2.82 14.27
CA SER A 486 -7.97 -1.73 14.32
C SER A 486 -8.07 -1.14 15.73
N ILE A 487 -8.06 0.19 15.85
CA ILE A 487 -8.29 0.86 17.13
C ILE A 487 -9.78 0.83 17.49
N ILE A 488 -10.06 0.59 18.76
CA ILE A 488 -11.41 0.60 19.34
C ILE A 488 -11.55 1.86 20.19
N VAL A 489 -12.62 2.64 19.95
CA VAL A 489 -12.86 3.94 20.60
C VAL A 489 -14.27 4.01 21.18
N ASP A 490 -14.51 4.90 22.15
CA ASP A 490 -15.86 5.23 22.59
C ASP A 490 -16.52 6.29 21.68
N GLY A 491 -17.81 6.57 21.93
CA GLY A 491 -18.56 7.62 21.21
C GLY A 491 -18.03 9.05 21.40
N ARG A 492 -17.02 9.26 22.25
CA ARG A 492 -16.39 10.57 22.48
C ARG A 492 -15.04 10.70 21.78
N GLY A 493 -14.61 9.69 21.04
CA GLY A 493 -13.30 9.69 20.38
C GLY A 493 -12.14 9.38 21.34
N ARG A 494 -12.40 8.63 22.42
CA ARG A 494 -11.33 8.20 23.33
C ARG A 494 -10.91 6.78 22.96
N ALA A 495 -9.61 6.56 22.72
CA ALA A 495 -9.06 5.25 22.42
C ALA A 495 -9.16 4.32 23.64
N GLY A 496 -9.79 3.16 23.48
CA GLY A 496 -9.92 2.13 24.50
C GLY A 496 -8.88 1.03 24.36
N GLY A 497 -8.66 0.51 23.15
CA GLY A 497 -7.72 -0.59 22.96
C GLY A 497 -7.42 -0.95 21.52
N LEU A 498 -6.29 -1.62 21.32
CA LEU A 498 -5.83 -2.16 20.05
C LEU A 498 -6.37 -3.57 19.87
N LEU A 499 -7.10 -3.83 18.78
CA LEU A 499 -7.62 -5.16 18.47
C LEU A 499 -6.46 -6.12 18.14
N ILE A 500 -6.38 -7.24 18.85
CA ILE A 500 -5.31 -8.24 18.65
C ILE A 500 -5.85 -9.59 18.16
N GLY A 501 -7.13 -9.89 18.37
CA GLY A 501 -7.73 -11.13 17.93
C GLY A 501 -9.15 -11.31 18.41
N GLY A 502 -9.58 -12.56 18.53
CA GLY A 502 -10.90 -12.91 19.04
C GLY A 502 -11.10 -14.42 19.12
N THR A 503 -12.24 -14.84 19.64
CA THR A 503 -12.65 -16.25 19.74
C THR A 503 -13.94 -16.48 18.97
N GLY A 504 -14.12 -17.69 18.45
CA GLY A 504 -15.33 -18.13 17.75
C GLY A 504 -15.04 -19.30 16.82
N THR A 505 -15.92 -19.53 15.84
CA THR A 505 -15.67 -20.54 14.82
C THR A 505 -14.61 -20.07 13.82
N THR A 506 -14.07 -20.97 12.99
CA THR A 506 -13.10 -20.61 11.95
C THR A 506 -13.59 -19.53 10.98
N ARG A 507 -14.92 -19.33 10.90
CA ARG A 507 -15.59 -18.37 10.00
C ARG A 507 -16.13 -17.12 10.70
N SER A 508 -16.28 -17.09 12.03
CA SER A 508 -16.93 -15.98 12.73
C SER A 508 -16.34 -15.75 14.12
N THR A 509 -16.15 -14.49 14.51
CA THR A 509 -15.69 -14.09 15.84
C THR A 509 -16.88 -13.72 16.73
N ASP A 510 -17.07 -14.45 17.82
CA ASP A 510 -18.12 -14.21 18.82
C ASP A 510 -17.72 -13.12 19.82
N ILE A 511 -16.44 -13.11 20.22
CA ILE A 511 -15.87 -12.14 21.15
C ILE A 511 -14.55 -11.63 20.57
N THR A 512 -14.42 -10.32 20.49
CA THR A 512 -13.19 -9.65 20.08
C THR A 512 -12.30 -9.39 21.30
N TYR A 513 -11.00 -9.56 21.11
CA TYR A 513 -9.98 -9.33 22.11
C TYR A 513 -9.09 -8.15 21.73
N ALA A 514 -8.91 -7.25 22.69
CA ALA A 514 -8.05 -6.09 22.55
C ALA A 514 -7.12 -5.95 23.77
N THR A 515 -5.99 -5.30 23.56
CA THR A 515 -5.12 -4.83 24.65
C THR A 515 -5.43 -3.36 24.91
N PRO A 516 -5.69 -2.95 26.18
CA PRO A 516 -5.94 -1.56 26.52
C PRO A 516 -4.85 -0.62 26.01
N ILE A 517 -5.23 0.51 25.42
CA ILE A 517 -4.27 1.41 24.78
C ILE A 517 -3.33 2.07 25.80
N ASP A 518 -3.84 2.35 27.01
CA ASP A 518 -3.06 2.98 28.08
C ASP A 518 -1.93 2.07 28.58
N VAL A 519 -2.18 0.75 28.67
CA VAL A 519 -1.17 -0.27 28.99
C VAL A 519 -0.09 -0.30 27.91
N ILE A 520 -0.49 -0.25 26.62
CA ILE A 520 0.48 -0.20 25.51
C ILE A 520 1.32 1.07 25.59
N LEU A 521 0.71 2.24 25.78
CA LEU A 521 1.44 3.53 25.82
C LEU A 521 2.41 3.61 27.01
N LYS A 522 2.03 3.11 28.19
CA LYS A 522 2.93 2.98 29.35
C LYS A 522 4.16 2.15 28.99
N HIS A 523 3.94 0.97 28.38
CA HIS A 523 5.05 0.08 28.00
C HIS A 523 5.91 0.64 26.85
N VAL A 524 5.30 1.34 25.89
CA VAL A 524 6.01 2.08 24.84
C VAL A 524 6.95 3.13 25.46
N GLN A 525 6.48 3.86 26.48
CA GLN A 525 7.30 4.83 27.21
C GLN A 525 8.42 4.17 28.02
N GLU A 526 8.14 3.03 28.68
CA GLU A 526 9.15 2.24 29.42
C GLU A 526 10.28 1.72 28.51
N LEU A 527 9.97 1.43 27.24
CA LEU A 527 10.93 1.00 26.24
C LEU A 527 11.66 2.17 25.53
N GLY A 528 11.50 3.40 26.02
CA GLY A 528 12.34 4.54 25.64
C GLY A 528 11.71 5.54 24.67
N VAL A 529 10.45 5.36 24.26
CA VAL A 529 9.73 6.35 23.43
C VAL A 529 9.37 7.56 24.28
N HIS A 530 9.79 8.74 23.85
CA HIS A 530 9.64 9.95 24.65
C HIS A 530 8.23 10.57 24.54
N SER A 531 7.51 10.63 25.67
CA SER A 531 6.20 11.26 25.78
C SER A 531 5.20 10.84 24.68
N PRO A 532 4.95 9.52 24.51
CA PRO A 532 4.04 9.04 23.48
C PRO A 532 2.62 9.53 23.75
N HIS A 533 1.97 10.12 22.75
CA HIS A 533 0.62 10.66 22.87
C HIS A 533 -0.20 10.44 21.60
N VAL A 534 -1.52 10.37 21.76
CA VAL A 534 -2.48 10.14 20.67
C VAL A 534 -3.17 11.42 20.19
N ASP A 535 -3.06 12.52 20.95
CA ASP A 535 -3.58 13.82 20.57
C ASP A 535 -2.61 14.53 19.64
N LEU A 536 -2.82 14.34 18.34
CA LEU A 536 -2.00 14.94 17.29
C LEU A 536 -2.61 16.20 16.72
N SER A 537 -3.67 16.71 17.37
CA SER A 537 -4.27 17.96 16.93
C SER A 537 -3.26 19.09 17.11
N ARG A 538 -3.04 19.84 16.02
CA ARG A 538 -2.20 21.03 16.12
C ARG A 538 -2.92 22.03 17.01
N THR A 539 -2.29 22.41 18.11
CA THR A 539 -2.73 23.60 18.85
C THR A 539 -2.61 24.79 17.89
N ALA A 540 -3.75 25.36 17.55
CA ALA A 540 -3.88 26.52 16.66
C ALA A 540 -3.15 27.75 17.21
#